data_AF-N0BP77-F1
#
_entry.id   AF-N0BP77-F1
#
_cell.length_a   1.000
_cell.length_b   1.000
_cell.length_c   1.000
_cell.angle_alpha   90.00
_cell.angle_beta   90.00
_cell.angle_gamma   90.00
#
_symmetry.space_group_name_H-M   'P 1'
#
loop_
_entity.id
_entity.type
_entity.pdbx_description
1 polymer ?
#
loop_
_entity_poly.entity_id
_entity_poly.type
_entity_poly.pdbx_seq_one_letter_code
_entity_poly.pdbx_strand_id
1 'polypeptide(L)'
;MMISRFIDPNEMDVDEIENCEHSLAYQGERVKGVEIRGFELVTTNPKRDGIELLLSGSIENIGIVVKADCSEESASALEALIGEVVNRLKGVEYLNRKENVVLRVEKLNTGTFECIAQIIYFSFKKIVDRVEVILILDRDEFVRMLNVAREIHRKREVFSREEDVEEFYICKSCQHYLPYNACVISPERPSPCGTTWIEAKTANELGIVGYYQPVKKGKKINSEYAGINKIMEEITEGRVKRVSLHAVLKNPPLSGLYPQIIIFYDPSRDAFGIVDRDYREKTPIGLKFSEMEKLISGQQVEGFVGASFSYLKSPKFLADEGGWKRIYWMSPNVKAYVERGLKTAEK
;
A
#
# COMPACT_ATOMS: atom_id res chain seq x y z
N MET A 1 9.89 -17.09 -27.20
CA MET A 1 8.57 -17.76 -27.19
C MET A 1 8.09 -17.69 -25.77
N MET A 2 6.99 -16.97 -25.52
CA MET A 2 6.40 -16.85 -24.19
C MET A 2 5.85 -18.22 -23.78
N ILE A 3 6.29 -18.73 -22.63
CA ILE A 3 5.78 -19.98 -22.07
C ILE A 3 4.67 -19.59 -21.11
N SER A 4 3.42 -19.94 -21.45
CA SER A 4 2.31 -19.90 -20.50
C SER A 4 2.14 -21.30 -19.91
N ARG A 5 2.22 -21.40 -18.58
CA ARG A 5 1.92 -22.62 -17.83
C ARG A 5 0.63 -22.39 -17.04
N PHE A 6 -0.43 -23.08 -17.42
CA PHE A 6 -1.67 -23.13 -16.65
C PHE A 6 -1.65 -24.34 -15.72
N ILE A 7 -2.11 -24.15 -14.48
CA ILE A 7 -2.23 -25.20 -13.46
C ILE A 7 -3.71 -25.28 -13.08
N ASP A 8 -4.34 -26.42 -13.38
CA ASP A 8 -5.74 -26.70 -13.04
C ASP A 8 -5.84 -27.07 -11.55
N PRO A 9 -6.68 -26.39 -10.76
CA PRO A 9 -6.90 -26.70 -9.36
C PRO A 9 -7.34 -28.15 -9.09
N ASN A 10 -8.03 -28.79 -10.02
CA ASN A 10 -8.48 -30.17 -9.87
C ASN A 10 -7.32 -31.18 -9.96
N GLU A 11 -6.17 -30.76 -10.46
CA GLU A 11 -4.96 -31.57 -10.60
C GLU A 11 -3.94 -31.32 -9.47
N MET A 12 -4.28 -30.45 -8.51
CA MET A 12 -3.44 -30.11 -7.35
C MET A 12 -3.90 -30.86 -6.10
N ASP A 13 -2.95 -31.32 -5.28
CA ASP A 13 -3.28 -31.87 -3.97
C ASP A 13 -3.73 -30.73 -3.04
N VAL A 14 -4.93 -30.86 -2.46
CA VAL A 14 -5.69 -29.72 -1.90
C VAL A 14 -5.25 -29.35 -0.48
N ASP A 15 -4.31 -30.11 0.09
CA ASP A 15 -3.95 -30.00 1.50
C ASP A 15 -2.74 -29.11 1.80
N GLU A 16 -1.87 -28.72 0.86
CA GLU A 16 -0.73 -27.83 1.15
C GLU A 16 -0.12 -27.19 -0.11
N ILE A 17 0.52 -26.02 0.04
CA ILE A 17 1.35 -25.41 -1.02
C ILE A 17 2.54 -26.34 -1.27
N GLU A 18 2.63 -26.93 -2.46
CA GLU A 18 3.63 -27.94 -2.77
C GLU A 18 5.04 -27.36 -2.80
N ASN A 19 6.01 -28.04 -2.17
CA ASN A 19 7.45 -27.69 -2.20
C ASN A 19 7.82 -26.32 -1.59
N CYS A 20 6.95 -25.73 -0.77
CA CYS A 20 7.15 -24.40 -0.20
C CYS A 20 6.95 -24.39 1.32
N GLU A 21 8.01 -24.05 2.05
CA GLU A 21 7.95 -23.85 3.50
C GLU A 21 7.24 -22.52 3.80
N HIS A 22 6.13 -22.59 4.54
CA HIS A 22 5.32 -21.43 4.86
C HIS A 22 4.78 -21.47 6.29
N SER A 23 4.72 -20.32 6.94
CA SER A 23 4.29 -20.17 8.34
C SER A 23 4.04 -18.71 8.67
N LEU A 24 3.19 -18.45 9.67
CA LEU A 24 3.07 -17.13 10.28
C LEU A 24 4.40 -16.64 10.89
N ALA A 25 5.31 -17.55 11.25
CA ALA A 25 6.63 -17.20 11.78
C ALA A 25 7.52 -16.45 10.76
N TYR A 26 7.26 -16.62 9.46
CA TYR A 26 7.98 -15.91 8.39
C TYR A 26 7.44 -14.51 8.13
N GLN A 27 6.27 -14.18 8.68
CA GLN A 27 5.72 -12.84 8.59
C GLN A 27 6.64 -11.86 9.31
N GLY A 28 7.32 -11.01 8.55
CA GLY A 28 8.34 -10.11 9.10
C GLY A 28 9.78 -10.53 8.80
N GLU A 29 10.00 -11.63 8.09
CA GLU A 29 11.34 -12.05 7.69
C GLU A 29 12.03 -10.94 6.86
N ARG A 30 13.30 -10.63 7.18
CA ARG A 30 14.13 -9.73 6.39
C ARG A 30 15.02 -10.57 5.47
N VAL A 31 14.60 -10.68 4.22
CA VAL A 31 15.25 -11.55 3.24
C VAL A 31 16.43 -10.86 2.59
N LYS A 32 17.60 -11.53 2.61
CA LYS A 32 18.76 -11.13 1.82
C LYS A 32 18.72 -11.89 0.51
N GLY A 33 18.58 -11.19 -0.61
CA GLY A 33 18.46 -11.84 -1.90
C GLY A 33 18.31 -10.87 -3.06
N VAL A 34 17.76 -11.37 -4.16
CA VAL A 34 17.50 -10.57 -5.35
C VAL A 34 16.25 -9.74 -5.12
N GLU A 35 16.35 -8.44 -5.39
CA GLU A 35 15.21 -7.52 -5.36
C GLU A 35 14.64 -7.35 -6.77
N ILE A 36 13.34 -7.59 -6.93
CA ILE A 36 12.61 -7.35 -8.18
C ILE A 36 11.46 -6.38 -7.94
N ARG A 37 11.26 -5.47 -8.90
CA ARG A 37 10.13 -4.52 -8.87
C ARG A 37 8.91 -5.15 -9.51
N GLY A 38 7.74 -4.81 -9.00
CA GLY A 38 6.50 -5.39 -9.47
C GLY A 38 5.28 -4.51 -9.29
N PHE A 39 4.12 -5.11 -9.58
CA PHE A 39 2.83 -4.58 -9.16
C PHE A 39 1.91 -5.70 -8.70
N GLU A 40 0.91 -5.35 -7.91
CA GLU A 40 -0.26 -6.17 -7.64
C GLU A 40 -1.52 -5.52 -8.21
N LEU A 41 -2.51 -6.34 -8.53
CA LEU A 41 -3.83 -5.89 -8.97
C LEU A 41 -4.85 -7.01 -8.71
N VAL A 42 -5.97 -6.68 -8.08
CA VAL A 42 -7.13 -7.59 -8.02
C VAL A 42 -8.27 -7.01 -8.86
N THR A 43 -8.83 -7.82 -9.75
CA THR A 43 -10.01 -7.48 -10.58
C THR A 43 -11.11 -8.52 -10.43
N THR A 44 -12.24 -8.27 -11.08
CA THR A 44 -13.39 -9.18 -11.07
C THR A 44 -13.40 -10.11 -12.28
N ASN A 45 -14.40 -11.00 -12.34
CA ASN A 45 -14.75 -11.83 -13.50
C ASN A 45 -13.62 -12.74 -14.00
N PRO A 46 -13.19 -13.73 -13.19
CA PRO A 46 -12.23 -14.74 -13.62
C PRO A 46 -12.75 -15.51 -14.84
N LYS A 47 -11.90 -15.71 -15.84
CA LYS A 47 -12.23 -16.50 -17.04
C LYS A 47 -11.90 -17.98 -16.85
N ARG A 48 -10.97 -18.26 -15.94
CA ARG A 48 -10.51 -19.59 -15.55
C ARG A 48 -10.54 -19.68 -14.02
N ASP A 49 -10.50 -20.88 -13.47
CA ASP A 49 -10.23 -21.11 -12.06
C ASP A 49 -8.88 -21.80 -11.98
N GLY A 50 -7.87 -21.16 -11.38
CA GLY A 50 -6.51 -21.71 -11.33
C GLY A 50 -5.39 -20.68 -11.44
N ILE A 51 -4.19 -21.19 -11.72
CA ILE A 51 -2.95 -20.41 -11.76
C ILE A 51 -2.41 -20.38 -13.19
N GLU A 52 -1.99 -19.21 -13.65
CA GLU A 52 -1.27 -19.00 -14.89
C GLU A 52 0.07 -18.32 -14.62
N LEU A 53 1.16 -18.92 -15.11
CA LEU A 53 2.48 -18.31 -15.08
C LEU A 53 2.87 -17.91 -16.50
N LEU A 54 3.14 -16.63 -16.70
CA LEU A 54 3.53 -16.02 -17.96
C LEU A 54 5.03 -15.73 -17.92
N LEU A 55 5.85 -16.63 -18.46
CA LEU A 55 7.31 -16.52 -18.42
C LEU A 55 7.91 -16.31 -19.81
N SER A 56 8.87 -15.39 -19.90
CA SER A 56 9.66 -15.14 -21.10
C SER A 56 10.96 -14.44 -20.75
N GLY A 57 12.09 -14.94 -21.25
CA GLY A 57 13.40 -14.31 -21.05
C GLY A 57 13.88 -14.30 -19.60
N SER A 58 14.67 -13.28 -19.24
CA SER A 58 15.17 -13.06 -17.88
C SER A 58 14.10 -12.46 -16.98
N ILE A 59 14.03 -12.94 -15.74
CA ILE A 59 13.09 -12.44 -14.73
C ILE A 59 13.61 -11.11 -14.19
N GLU A 60 13.03 -10.01 -14.69
CA GLU A 60 13.37 -8.63 -14.27
C GLU A 60 12.29 -8.00 -13.39
N ASN A 61 11.03 -8.41 -13.60
CA ASN A 61 9.86 -7.85 -12.95
C ASN A 61 8.82 -8.93 -12.61
N ILE A 62 7.89 -8.59 -11.73
CA ILE A 62 6.74 -9.44 -11.38
C ILE A 62 5.43 -8.65 -11.40
N GLY A 63 4.48 -9.05 -12.21
CA GLY A 63 3.09 -8.63 -12.10
C GLY A 63 2.28 -9.71 -11.39
N ILE A 64 1.54 -9.34 -10.35
CA ILE A 64 0.62 -10.23 -9.64
C ILE A 64 -0.79 -9.76 -9.95
N VAL A 65 -1.51 -10.51 -10.79
CA VAL A 65 -2.90 -10.21 -11.12
C VAL A 65 -3.78 -11.32 -10.57
N VAL A 66 -4.77 -10.96 -9.75
CA VAL A 66 -5.77 -11.91 -9.27
C VAL A 66 -7.13 -11.49 -9.81
N LYS A 67 -7.85 -12.38 -10.48
CA LYS A 67 -9.25 -12.17 -10.83
C LYS A 67 -10.11 -13.00 -9.90
N ALA A 68 -11.04 -12.36 -9.21
CA ALA A 68 -11.89 -12.99 -8.20
C ALA A 68 -13.37 -12.82 -8.54
N ASP A 69 -14.18 -13.84 -8.28
CA ASP A 69 -15.64 -13.75 -8.41
C ASP A 69 -16.22 -12.96 -7.23
N CYS A 70 -16.22 -11.64 -7.36
CA CYS A 70 -16.63 -10.70 -6.31
C CYS A 70 -17.02 -9.34 -6.91
N SER A 71 -17.48 -8.42 -6.05
CA SER A 71 -17.72 -7.03 -6.45
C SER A 71 -16.41 -6.26 -6.69
N GLU A 72 -16.46 -5.16 -7.46
CA GLU A 72 -15.28 -4.30 -7.65
C GLU A 72 -14.75 -3.69 -6.34
N GLU A 73 -15.63 -3.41 -5.38
CA GLU A 73 -15.26 -2.90 -4.06
C GLU A 73 -14.49 -3.98 -3.27
N SER A 74 -15.01 -5.21 -3.26
CA SER A 74 -14.35 -6.37 -2.64
C SER A 74 -13.01 -6.67 -3.31
N ALA A 75 -12.90 -6.55 -4.63
CA ALA A 75 -11.66 -6.75 -5.36
C ALA A 75 -10.57 -5.79 -4.87
N SER A 76 -10.86 -4.50 -4.74
CA SER A 76 -9.88 -3.54 -4.20
C SER A 76 -9.44 -3.86 -2.78
N ALA A 77 -10.35 -4.34 -1.93
CA ALA A 77 -10.05 -4.72 -0.55
C ALA A 77 -9.17 -5.98 -0.46
N LEU A 78 -9.41 -6.95 -1.37
CA LEU A 78 -8.66 -8.21 -1.44
C LEU A 78 -7.19 -8.02 -1.80
N GLU A 79 -6.77 -6.89 -2.40
CA GLU A 79 -5.35 -6.58 -2.62
C GLU A 79 -4.54 -6.60 -1.31
N ALA A 80 -5.18 -6.23 -0.19
CA ALA A 80 -4.54 -6.26 1.13
C ALA A 80 -4.08 -7.67 1.57
N LEU A 81 -4.68 -8.72 0.98
CA LEU A 81 -4.35 -10.12 1.28
C LEU A 81 -3.06 -10.57 0.62
N ILE A 82 -2.68 -10.03 -0.54
CA ILE A 82 -1.56 -10.53 -1.34
C ILE A 82 -0.25 -10.43 -0.53
N GLY A 83 0.12 -9.24 -0.09
CA GLY A 83 1.32 -9.05 0.72
C GLY A 83 1.27 -9.78 2.07
N GLU A 84 0.08 -9.90 2.65
CA GLU A 84 -0.14 -10.60 3.92
C GLU A 84 0.16 -12.11 3.81
N VAL A 85 -0.25 -12.76 2.70
CA VAL A 85 -0.05 -14.19 2.52
C VAL A 85 1.32 -14.51 1.92
N VAL A 86 1.82 -13.69 1.00
CA VAL A 86 3.13 -13.89 0.38
C VAL A 86 4.26 -13.78 1.41
N ASN A 87 4.15 -12.88 2.39
CA ASN A 87 5.11 -12.78 3.49
C ASN A 87 5.09 -13.98 4.47
N ARG A 88 4.24 -14.98 4.26
CA ARG A 88 4.28 -16.24 5.03
C ARG A 88 5.19 -17.29 4.40
N LEU A 89 5.68 -17.05 3.18
CA LEU A 89 6.66 -17.90 2.51
C LEU A 89 8.05 -17.62 3.06
N LYS A 90 8.78 -18.68 3.45
CA LYS A 90 10.18 -18.56 3.84
C LYS A 90 11.03 -18.05 2.68
N GLY A 91 11.95 -17.12 2.98
CA GLY A 91 12.89 -16.61 1.99
C GLY A 91 12.24 -15.72 0.93
N VAL A 92 11.03 -15.23 1.19
CA VAL A 92 10.33 -14.22 0.38
C VAL A 92 9.93 -13.04 1.27
N GLU A 93 10.33 -11.82 0.90
CA GLU A 93 9.91 -10.58 1.56
C GLU A 93 9.14 -9.72 0.54
N TYR A 94 7.86 -9.49 0.82
CA TYR A 94 6.97 -8.65 0.02
C TYR A 94 6.83 -7.27 0.67
N LEU A 95 7.14 -6.23 -0.11
CA LEU A 95 7.24 -4.84 0.32
C LEU A 95 6.37 -3.93 -0.55
N ASN A 96 5.96 -2.80 0.03
CA ASN A 96 5.07 -1.83 -0.60
C ASN A 96 3.74 -2.47 -1.03
N ARG A 97 3.10 -1.92 -2.07
CA ARG A 97 1.82 -2.37 -2.62
C ARG A 97 1.47 -1.64 -3.92
N LYS A 98 0.41 -2.09 -4.59
CA LYS A 98 -0.10 -1.56 -5.87
C LYS A 98 0.99 -1.55 -6.95
N GLU A 99 1.20 -0.45 -7.66
CA GLU A 99 2.25 -0.33 -8.68
C GLU A 99 3.69 -0.17 -8.14
N ASN A 100 3.88 -0.23 -6.82
CA ASN A 100 5.17 0.01 -6.17
C ASN A 100 5.75 -1.24 -5.51
N VAL A 101 5.18 -2.42 -5.78
CA VAL A 101 5.58 -3.67 -5.15
C VAL A 101 7.06 -3.91 -5.35
N VAL A 102 7.71 -4.34 -4.27
CA VAL A 102 9.09 -4.83 -4.30
C VAL A 102 9.09 -6.19 -3.65
N LEU A 103 9.59 -7.19 -4.37
CA LEU A 103 9.74 -8.53 -3.87
C LEU A 103 11.24 -8.81 -3.70
N ARG A 104 11.64 -9.29 -2.53
CA ARG A 104 12.96 -9.86 -2.32
C ARG A 104 12.85 -11.36 -2.17
N VAL A 105 13.69 -12.09 -2.90
CA VAL A 105 13.70 -13.55 -2.89
C VAL A 105 15.11 -14.06 -2.69
N GLU A 106 15.30 -15.05 -1.83
CA GLU A 106 16.59 -15.73 -1.68
C GLU A 106 17.00 -16.42 -2.99
N LYS A 107 16.03 -17.02 -3.69
CA LYS A 107 16.24 -17.76 -4.94
C LYS A 107 15.31 -17.24 -6.03
N LEU A 108 15.91 -16.72 -7.10
CA LEU A 108 15.20 -16.28 -8.29
C LEU A 108 15.03 -17.45 -9.27
N ASN A 109 14.00 -18.28 -9.06
CA ASN A 109 13.69 -19.42 -9.92
C ASN A 109 12.18 -19.63 -10.03
N THR A 110 11.75 -20.44 -11.01
CA THR A 110 10.33 -20.72 -11.28
C THR A 110 9.60 -21.31 -10.07
N GLY A 111 10.26 -22.18 -9.28
CA GLY A 111 9.67 -22.78 -8.08
C GLY A 111 9.26 -21.75 -7.04
N THR A 112 10.08 -20.71 -6.81
CA THR A 112 9.71 -19.59 -5.91
C THR A 112 8.44 -18.88 -6.38
N PHE A 113 8.29 -18.66 -7.68
CA PHE A 113 7.10 -18.00 -8.23
C PHE A 113 5.88 -18.91 -8.24
N GLU A 114 6.06 -20.22 -8.42
CA GLU A 114 5.01 -21.23 -8.21
C GLU A 114 4.50 -21.18 -6.77
N CYS A 115 5.38 -21.13 -5.77
CA CYS A 115 5.00 -20.95 -4.37
C CYS A 115 4.14 -19.70 -4.14
N ILE A 116 4.56 -18.56 -4.72
CA ILE A 116 3.85 -17.28 -4.61
C ILE A 116 2.45 -17.40 -5.23
N ALA A 117 2.34 -17.98 -6.42
CA ALA A 117 1.05 -18.13 -7.08
C ALA A 117 0.11 -19.06 -6.30
N GLN A 118 0.63 -20.18 -5.79
CA GLN A 118 -0.13 -21.15 -5.01
C GLN A 118 -0.64 -20.56 -3.70
N ILE A 119 0.22 -19.88 -2.92
CA ILE A 119 -0.21 -19.29 -1.63
C ILE A 119 -1.29 -18.23 -1.84
N ILE A 120 -1.20 -17.44 -2.92
CA ILE A 120 -2.22 -16.46 -3.28
C ILE A 120 -3.52 -17.18 -3.66
N TYR A 121 -3.45 -18.14 -4.61
CA TYR A 121 -4.62 -18.85 -5.11
C TYR A 121 -5.41 -19.53 -3.97
N PHE A 122 -4.75 -20.36 -3.16
CA PHE A 122 -5.41 -21.08 -2.07
C PHE A 122 -5.93 -20.16 -0.96
N SER A 123 -5.27 -19.02 -0.72
CA SER A 123 -5.76 -18.04 0.26
C SER A 123 -6.99 -17.31 -0.24
N PHE A 124 -7.03 -16.91 -1.51
CA PHE A 124 -8.20 -16.27 -2.12
C PHE A 124 -9.38 -17.23 -2.25
N LYS A 125 -9.15 -18.51 -2.57
CA LYS A 125 -10.21 -19.54 -2.67
C LYS A 125 -10.93 -19.83 -1.34
N LYS A 126 -10.34 -19.45 -0.21
CA LYS A 126 -11.01 -19.50 1.10
C LYS A 126 -12.03 -18.37 1.29
N ILE A 127 -12.01 -17.36 0.43
CA ILE A 127 -12.85 -16.15 0.52
C ILE A 127 -13.86 -16.08 -0.63
N VAL A 128 -13.48 -16.52 -1.84
CA VAL A 128 -14.34 -16.45 -3.04
C VAL A 128 -14.37 -17.77 -3.80
N ASP A 129 -15.45 -18.01 -4.54
CA ASP A 129 -15.72 -19.28 -5.21
C ASP A 129 -14.81 -19.56 -6.41
N ARG A 130 -14.44 -18.54 -7.20
CA ARG A 130 -13.56 -18.69 -8.37
C ARG A 130 -12.43 -17.66 -8.36
N VAL A 131 -11.21 -18.13 -8.64
CA VAL A 131 -10.00 -17.32 -8.61
C VAL A 131 -9.11 -17.67 -9.80
N GLU A 132 -8.63 -16.64 -10.51
CA GLU A 132 -7.60 -16.75 -11.54
C GLU A 132 -6.37 -15.96 -11.07
N VAL A 133 -5.29 -16.64 -10.69
CA VAL A 133 -4.02 -15.98 -10.34
C VAL A 133 -3.10 -16.02 -11.56
N ILE A 134 -2.63 -14.84 -11.98
CA ILE A 134 -1.71 -14.69 -13.11
C ILE A 134 -0.44 -14.03 -12.59
N LEU A 135 0.69 -14.75 -12.62
CA LEU A 135 2.00 -14.16 -12.42
C LEU A 135 2.64 -13.82 -13.77
N ILE A 136 2.96 -12.55 -13.94
CA ILE A 136 3.53 -11.97 -15.15
C ILE A 136 5.02 -11.76 -14.92
N LEU A 137 5.83 -12.63 -15.51
CA LEU A 137 7.30 -12.55 -15.53
C LEU A 137 7.86 -12.24 -16.93
N ASP A 138 6.97 -12.05 -17.92
CA ASP A 138 7.28 -11.49 -19.23
C ASP A 138 7.31 -9.96 -19.18
N ARG A 139 8.35 -9.36 -19.74
CA ARG A 139 8.61 -7.91 -19.67
C ARG A 139 7.56 -7.07 -20.42
N ASP A 140 7.17 -7.48 -21.62
CA ASP A 140 6.27 -6.68 -22.46
C ASP A 140 4.85 -6.71 -21.87
N GLU A 141 4.42 -7.89 -21.43
CA GLU A 141 3.16 -8.08 -20.74
C GLU A 141 3.13 -7.36 -19.38
N PHE A 142 4.25 -7.36 -18.65
CA PHE A 142 4.39 -6.59 -17.42
C PHE A 142 4.16 -5.09 -17.65
N VAL A 143 4.82 -4.50 -18.65
CA VAL A 143 4.65 -3.07 -18.98
C VAL A 143 3.21 -2.75 -19.36
N ARG A 144 2.58 -3.62 -20.15
CA ARG A 144 1.18 -3.48 -20.56
C ARG A 144 0.24 -3.51 -19.35
N MET A 145 0.36 -4.53 -18.50
CA MET A 145 -0.54 -4.73 -17.37
C MET A 145 -0.27 -3.75 -16.22
N LEU A 146 0.96 -3.27 -16.04
CA LEU A 146 1.27 -2.19 -15.10
C LEU A 146 0.49 -0.91 -15.44
N ASN A 147 0.37 -0.57 -16.71
CA ASN A 147 -0.43 0.59 -17.13
C ASN A 147 -1.93 0.40 -16.87
N VAL A 148 -2.43 -0.84 -17.05
CA VAL A 148 -3.81 -1.20 -16.70
C VAL A 148 -4.04 -1.07 -15.19
N ALA A 149 -3.15 -1.64 -14.38
CA ALA A 149 -3.22 -1.56 -12.92
C ALA A 149 -3.24 -0.11 -12.43
N ARG A 150 -2.35 0.75 -12.95
CA ARG A 150 -2.32 2.18 -12.65
C ARG A 150 -3.65 2.88 -12.94
N GLU A 151 -4.28 2.57 -14.08
CA GLU A 151 -5.55 3.19 -14.43
C GLU A 151 -6.71 2.70 -13.55
N ILE A 152 -6.72 1.42 -13.19
CA ILE A 152 -7.73 0.86 -12.28
C ILE A 152 -7.55 1.45 -10.88
N HIS A 153 -6.35 1.43 -10.31
CA HIS A 153 -6.08 2.03 -9.00
C HIS A 153 -6.47 3.51 -8.98
N ARG A 154 -6.13 4.26 -10.03
CA ARG A 154 -6.50 5.68 -10.16
C ARG A 154 -8.01 5.90 -10.12
N LYS A 155 -8.80 5.05 -10.76
CA LYS A 155 -10.27 5.13 -10.74
C LYS A 155 -10.86 4.75 -9.38
N ARG A 156 -10.19 3.88 -8.62
CA ARG A 156 -10.58 3.46 -7.27
C ARG A 156 -10.27 4.49 -6.19
N GLU A 157 -9.42 5.48 -6.49
CA GLU A 157 -9.14 6.62 -5.58
C GLU A 157 -10.32 7.61 -5.54
N VAL A 158 -11.40 7.19 -4.87
CA VAL A 158 -12.59 8.01 -4.63
C VAL A 158 -12.57 8.50 -3.19
N PHE A 159 -12.80 9.80 -3.02
CA PHE A 159 -12.88 10.44 -1.71
C PHE A 159 -14.35 10.62 -1.32
N SER A 160 -14.68 10.17 -0.12
CA SER A 160 -15.87 10.65 0.61
C SER A 160 -15.43 11.71 1.61
N ARG A 161 -16.35 12.49 2.18
CA ARG A 161 -15.97 13.50 3.18
C ARG A 161 -15.79 12.84 4.53
N GLU A 162 -14.80 13.31 5.30
CA GLU A 162 -14.63 12.88 6.69
C GLU A 162 -15.86 13.18 7.54
N GLU A 163 -16.61 14.22 7.19
CA GLU A 163 -17.83 14.61 7.90
C GLU A 163 -19.01 13.66 7.67
N ASP A 164 -19.02 12.88 6.58
CA ASP A 164 -20.14 12.01 6.19
C ASP A 164 -20.06 10.59 6.77
N VAL A 165 -19.00 10.28 7.51
CA VAL A 165 -18.78 8.96 8.14
C VAL A 165 -18.69 9.09 9.64
N GLU A 166 -18.96 8.04 10.41
CA GLU A 166 -18.82 8.08 11.88
C GLU A 166 -17.47 7.54 12.38
N GLU A 167 -16.80 6.74 11.53
CA GLU A 167 -15.63 5.95 11.91
C GLU A 167 -14.48 6.13 10.93
N PHE A 168 -13.27 6.15 11.47
CA PHE A 168 -12.02 6.00 10.73
C PHE A 168 -11.41 4.63 11.02
N TYR A 169 -10.39 4.28 10.26
CA TYR A 169 -9.69 3.01 10.42
C TYR A 169 -8.28 3.24 10.92
N ILE A 170 -7.89 2.47 11.94
CA ILE A 170 -6.51 2.34 12.36
C ILE A 170 -5.92 1.10 11.70
N CYS A 171 -4.77 1.26 11.03
CA CYS A 171 -4.03 0.17 10.43
C CYS A 171 -2.78 -0.15 11.25
N LYS A 172 -2.66 -1.41 11.65
CA LYS A 172 -1.56 -1.96 12.46
C LYS A 172 -0.62 -2.89 11.69
N SER A 173 -0.76 -2.98 10.35
CA SER A 173 0.00 -3.96 9.54
C SER A 173 1.52 -3.85 9.68
N CYS A 174 2.04 -2.65 9.99
CA CYS A 174 3.48 -2.44 10.16
C CYS A 174 4.01 -2.82 11.55
N GLN A 175 3.16 -3.23 12.50
CA GLN A 175 3.58 -3.51 13.89
C GLN A 175 4.54 -4.70 14.02
N HIS A 176 4.57 -5.60 13.03
CA HIS A 176 5.60 -6.66 12.95
C HIS A 176 7.02 -6.10 12.96
N TYR A 177 7.21 -4.88 12.43
CA TYR A 177 8.51 -4.22 12.34
C TYR A 177 8.63 -2.96 13.21
N LEU A 178 7.51 -2.28 13.45
CA LEU A 178 7.41 -1.02 14.19
C LEU A 178 6.35 -1.17 15.28
N PRO A 179 6.67 -1.77 16.44
CA PRO A 179 5.68 -2.20 17.44
C PRO A 179 4.72 -1.10 17.88
N TYR A 180 5.20 0.14 17.99
CA TYR A 180 4.43 1.30 18.45
C TYR A 180 3.89 2.16 17.31
N ASN A 181 3.81 1.63 16.08
CA ASN A 181 3.28 2.36 14.93
C ASN A 181 1.82 2.00 14.64
N ALA A 182 1.03 2.99 14.27
CA ALA A 182 -0.28 2.80 13.66
C ALA A 182 -0.59 3.94 12.69
N CYS A 183 -1.19 3.62 11.54
CA CYS A 183 -1.62 4.61 10.56
C CYS A 183 -3.12 4.92 10.75
N VAL A 184 -3.49 6.19 10.78
CA VAL A 184 -4.90 6.60 10.73
C VAL A 184 -5.32 6.76 9.27
N ILE A 185 -6.44 6.13 8.89
CA ILE A 185 -7.01 6.16 7.55
C ILE A 185 -8.40 6.80 7.65
N SER A 186 -8.56 7.94 7.00
CA SER A 186 -9.84 8.65 6.89
C SER A 186 -10.27 8.75 5.42
N PRO A 187 -11.56 9.05 5.14
CA PRO A 187 -12.04 9.25 3.77
C PRO A 187 -11.22 10.26 2.96
N GLU A 188 -10.67 11.30 3.60
CA GLU A 188 -9.89 12.37 2.98
C GLU A 188 -8.37 12.27 3.24
N ARG A 189 -7.92 11.21 3.94
CA ARG A 189 -6.50 10.90 4.17
C ARG A 189 -6.26 9.39 4.10
N PRO A 190 -5.87 8.88 2.92
CA PRO A 190 -5.41 7.51 2.76
C PRO A 190 -4.14 7.25 3.58
N SER A 191 -3.86 5.97 3.85
CA SER A 191 -2.63 5.57 4.52
C SER A 191 -1.38 6.00 3.71
N PRO A 192 -0.20 6.11 4.33
CA PRO A 192 1.02 6.46 3.61
C PRO A 192 1.41 5.49 2.49
N CYS A 193 1.04 4.21 2.62
CA CYS A 193 1.25 3.20 1.58
C CYS A 193 0.10 3.12 0.56
N GLY A 194 -0.90 4.02 0.63
CA GLY A 194 -1.95 4.17 -0.38
C GLY A 194 -3.23 3.36 -0.14
N THR A 195 -3.53 2.96 1.10
CA THR A 195 -4.80 2.31 1.47
C THR A 195 -5.83 3.41 1.67
N THR A 196 -6.90 3.37 0.91
CA THR A 196 -8.05 4.25 1.05
C THR A 196 -8.93 3.79 2.21
N TRP A 197 -9.80 4.69 2.67
CA TRP A 197 -10.76 4.37 3.74
C TRP A 197 -11.74 3.28 3.32
N ILE A 198 -12.21 3.29 2.06
CA ILE A 198 -13.13 2.26 1.57
C ILE A 198 -12.45 0.89 1.54
N GLU A 199 -11.20 0.80 1.04
CA GLU A 199 -10.43 -0.46 1.08
C GLU A 199 -10.29 -1.01 2.50
N ALA A 200 -9.95 -0.15 3.48
CA ALA A 200 -9.80 -0.55 4.88
C ALA A 200 -11.14 -1.00 5.50
N LYS A 201 -12.23 -0.29 5.20
CA LYS A 201 -13.59 -0.63 5.63
C LYS A 201 -14.00 -1.99 5.09
N THR A 202 -14.00 -2.14 3.78
CA THR A 202 -14.44 -3.36 3.11
C THR A 202 -13.58 -4.56 3.53
N ALA A 203 -12.26 -4.38 3.68
CA ALA A 203 -11.38 -5.45 4.16
C ALA A 203 -11.66 -5.86 5.62
N ASN A 204 -12.05 -4.91 6.48
CA ASN A 204 -12.46 -5.21 7.85
C ASN A 204 -13.82 -5.92 7.90
N GLU A 205 -14.82 -5.43 7.17
CA GLU A 205 -16.18 -6.02 7.13
C GLU A 205 -16.18 -7.45 6.57
N LEU A 206 -15.33 -7.71 5.57
CA LEU A 206 -15.15 -9.03 4.98
C LEU A 206 -14.19 -9.94 5.76
N GLY A 207 -13.53 -9.43 6.81
CA GLY A 207 -12.57 -10.21 7.60
C GLY A 207 -11.35 -10.70 6.80
N ILE A 208 -10.92 -9.95 5.76
CA ILE A 208 -9.81 -10.34 4.88
C ILE A 208 -8.49 -10.36 5.65
N VAL A 209 -8.31 -9.38 6.55
CA VAL A 209 -7.09 -9.18 7.35
C VAL A 209 -7.43 -8.71 8.76
N GLY A 210 -6.57 -9.03 9.73
CA GLY A 210 -6.80 -8.74 11.16
C GLY A 210 -6.26 -7.40 11.67
N TYR A 211 -5.65 -6.57 10.81
CA TYR A 211 -4.91 -5.38 11.26
C TYR A 211 -5.64 -4.03 11.06
N TYR A 212 -6.83 -4.03 10.44
CA TYR A 212 -7.70 -2.85 10.37
C TYR A 212 -8.67 -2.84 11.55
N GLN A 213 -8.74 -1.70 12.23
CA GLN A 213 -9.60 -1.51 13.40
C GLN A 213 -10.48 -0.26 13.21
N PRO A 214 -11.82 -0.39 13.17
CA PRO A 214 -12.72 0.75 13.12
C PRO A 214 -12.71 1.51 14.46
N VAL A 215 -12.71 2.84 14.38
CA VAL A 215 -12.68 3.73 15.55
C VAL A 215 -13.61 4.90 15.32
N LYS A 216 -14.56 5.09 16.24
CA LYS A 216 -15.43 6.27 16.27
C LYS A 216 -14.60 7.53 16.43
N LYS A 217 -14.79 8.50 15.54
CA LYS A 217 -14.00 9.74 15.51
C LYS A 217 -14.11 10.55 16.82
N GLY A 218 -15.32 10.62 17.37
CA GLY A 218 -15.61 11.47 18.53
C GLY A 218 -15.53 12.97 18.19
N LYS A 219 -15.38 13.81 19.23
CA LYS A 219 -15.37 15.27 19.07
C LYS A 219 -14.16 15.72 18.23
N LYS A 220 -14.44 16.54 17.22
CA LYS A 220 -13.44 17.17 16.35
C LYS A 220 -12.97 18.52 16.91
N ILE A 221 -11.66 18.76 16.87
CA ILE A 221 -11.04 20.07 17.08
C ILE A 221 -9.96 20.23 16.00
N ASN A 222 -10.16 21.13 15.04
CA ASN A 222 -9.37 21.21 13.80
C ASN A 222 -9.34 19.83 13.08
N SER A 223 -8.17 19.33 12.66
CA SER A 223 -8.03 17.98 12.13
C SER A 223 -7.75 16.89 13.18
N GLU A 224 -7.94 17.19 14.47
CA GLU A 224 -7.83 16.21 15.55
C GLU A 224 -9.20 15.67 15.96
N TYR A 225 -9.23 14.41 16.34
CA TYR A 225 -10.44 13.68 16.69
C TYR A 225 -10.22 12.94 18.01
N ALA A 226 -11.07 13.19 19.01
CA ALA A 226 -10.84 12.69 20.38
C ALA A 226 -10.76 11.16 20.46
N GLY A 227 -11.56 10.43 19.67
CA GLY A 227 -11.50 8.97 19.62
C GLY A 227 -10.21 8.45 19.00
N ILE A 228 -9.71 9.16 17.98
CA ILE A 228 -8.43 8.85 17.33
C ILE A 228 -7.25 9.11 18.27
N ASN A 229 -7.25 10.25 18.97
CA ASN A 229 -6.22 10.55 19.96
C ASN A 229 -6.16 9.47 21.06
N LYS A 230 -7.32 9.04 21.56
CA LYS A 230 -7.39 7.99 22.59
C LYS A 230 -6.83 6.66 22.12
N ILE A 231 -7.24 6.18 20.95
CA ILE A 231 -6.77 4.88 20.44
C ILE A 231 -5.28 4.92 20.06
N MET A 232 -4.78 6.06 19.56
CA MET A 232 -3.37 6.24 19.28
C MET A 232 -2.54 6.25 20.55
N GLU A 233 -3.03 6.88 21.62
CA GLU A 233 -2.36 6.83 22.93
C GLU A 233 -2.28 5.41 23.46
N GLU A 234 -3.34 4.62 23.31
CA GLU A 234 -3.37 3.21 23.72
C GLU A 234 -2.39 2.34 22.89
N ILE A 235 -2.51 2.37 21.56
CA ILE A 235 -1.71 1.52 20.66
C ILE A 235 -0.22 1.85 20.71
N THR A 236 0.12 3.12 20.91
CA THR A 236 1.52 3.58 20.95
C THR A 236 2.13 3.57 22.36
N GLU A 237 1.37 3.10 23.36
CA GLU A 237 1.71 3.12 24.79
C GLU A 237 2.10 4.52 25.30
N GLY A 238 1.29 5.53 24.96
CA GLY A 238 1.47 6.89 25.43
C GLY A 238 2.48 7.73 24.64
N ARG A 239 3.17 7.15 23.64
CA ARG A 239 4.16 7.86 22.81
C ARG A 239 3.51 8.92 21.91
N VAL A 240 2.33 8.63 21.37
CA VAL A 240 1.54 9.56 20.55
C VAL A 240 0.21 9.80 21.22
N LYS A 241 -0.02 11.03 21.68
CA LYS A 241 -1.25 11.43 22.39
C LYS A 241 -2.23 12.18 21.51
N ARG A 242 -1.73 12.77 20.42
CA ARG A 242 -2.48 13.66 19.54
C ARG A 242 -2.07 13.41 18.11
N VAL A 243 -3.05 13.47 17.20
CA VAL A 243 -2.83 13.33 15.76
C VAL A 243 -3.68 14.36 15.03
N SER A 244 -3.03 15.34 14.42
CA SER A 244 -3.63 16.31 13.52
C SER A 244 -3.59 15.76 12.10
N LEU A 245 -4.69 15.19 11.60
CA LEU A 245 -4.70 14.47 10.32
C LEU A 245 -4.21 15.29 9.14
N HIS A 246 -4.32 16.62 9.15
CA HIS A 246 -3.98 17.44 7.99
C HIS A 246 -2.86 18.45 8.27
N ALA A 247 -1.96 18.12 9.20
CA ALA A 247 -0.81 18.95 9.58
C ALA A 247 0.52 18.19 9.48
N VAL A 248 1.61 18.95 9.38
CA VAL A 248 3.01 18.49 9.39
C VAL A 248 3.76 19.07 10.60
N LEU A 249 3.45 20.30 11.00
CA LEU A 249 4.16 21.06 12.03
C LEU A 249 3.68 20.76 13.45
N LYS A 250 2.44 20.30 13.62
CA LYS A 250 1.86 20.07 14.95
C LYS A 250 1.17 18.72 15.03
N ASN A 251 1.73 17.82 15.84
CA ASN A 251 1.22 16.47 16.04
C ASN A 251 0.95 15.71 14.72
N PRO A 252 1.91 15.65 13.76
CA PRO A 252 1.66 15.00 12.47
C PRO A 252 1.32 13.51 12.65
N PRO A 253 0.56 12.90 11.73
CA PRO A 253 0.29 11.48 11.77
C PRO A 253 1.57 10.63 11.70
N LEU A 254 1.56 9.49 12.39
CA LEU A 254 2.62 8.50 12.24
C LEU A 254 2.69 7.96 10.81
N SER A 255 3.89 7.58 10.40
CA SER A 255 4.16 6.95 9.12
C SER A 255 4.68 5.53 9.34
N GLY A 256 3.96 4.54 8.82
CA GLY A 256 4.43 3.15 8.79
C GLY A 256 5.61 2.96 7.84
N LEU A 257 5.94 1.70 7.57
CA LEU A 257 6.88 1.37 6.51
C LEU A 257 6.20 1.68 5.16
N TYR A 258 6.96 2.18 4.18
CA TYR A 258 6.50 2.38 2.81
C TYR A 258 5.62 3.64 2.51
N PRO A 259 5.85 4.83 3.12
CA PRO A 259 5.15 6.06 2.69
C PRO A 259 5.51 6.43 1.24
N GLN A 260 4.59 6.49 0.28
CA GLN A 260 4.95 6.73 -1.14
C GLN A 260 5.67 8.07 -1.38
N ILE A 261 5.27 9.09 -0.62
CA ILE A 261 5.86 10.43 -0.59
C ILE A 261 6.17 10.86 0.85
N ILE A 262 7.07 11.82 1.00
CA ILE A 262 7.30 12.54 2.25
C ILE A 262 7.07 14.02 2.00
N ILE A 263 6.25 14.64 2.85
CA ILE A 263 6.06 16.08 2.93
C ILE A 263 7.00 16.58 4.02
N PHE A 264 7.86 17.54 3.69
CA PHE A 264 8.82 18.13 4.63
C PHE A 264 8.64 19.63 4.71
N TYR A 265 8.91 20.20 5.88
CA TYR A 265 8.91 21.63 6.13
C TYR A 265 10.30 22.22 5.92
N ASP A 266 10.35 23.39 5.29
CA ASP A 266 11.55 24.21 5.13
C ASP A 266 11.41 25.51 5.93
N PRO A 267 12.04 25.61 7.12
CA PRO A 267 11.97 26.80 7.95
C PRO A 267 12.50 28.07 7.28
N SER A 268 13.43 27.96 6.32
CA SER A 268 14.01 29.12 5.65
C SER A 268 13.06 29.80 4.67
N ARG A 269 11.99 29.11 4.29
CA ARG A 269 10.96 29.57 3.34
C ARG A 269 9.58 29.67 3.95
N ASP A 270 9.42 29.21 5.20
CA ASP A 270 8.12 29.00 5.83
C ASP A 270 7.13 28.27 4.88
N ALA A 271 7.60 27.18 4.26
CA ALA A 271 6.88 26.46 3.22
C ALA A 271 7.22 24.97 3.24
N PHE A 272 6.48 24.16 2.50
CA PHE A 272 6.68 22.71 2.42
C PHE A 272 7.20 22.27 1.05
N GLY A 273 7.99 21.20 1.05
CA GLY A 273 8.33 20.44 -0.15
C GLY A 273 7.80 19.02 -0.09
N ILE A 274 7.71 18.37 -1.25
CA ILE A 274 7.20 17.00 -1.40
C ILE A 274 8.19 16.17 -2.21
N VAL A 275 8.62 15.03 -1.68
CA VAL A 275 9.54 14.11 -2.34
C VAL A 275 8.93 12.71 -2.44
N ASP A 276 9.08 12.05 -3.59
CA ASP A 276 8.69 10.63 -3.75
C ASP A 276 9.84 9.67 -3.47
N ARG A 277 9.50 8.42 -3.18
CA ARG A 277 10.46 7.36 -2.84
C ARG A 277 11.51 7.09 -3.91
N ASP A 278 11.18 7.23 -5.19
CA ASP A 278 12.12 6.95 -6.27
C ASP A 278 13.12 8.11 -6.51
N TYR A 279 12.95 9.25 -5.84
CA TYR A 279 13.89 10.38 -5.92
C TYR A 279 15.15 10.10 -5.10
N ARG A 280 16.29 9.91 -5.78
CA ARG A 280 17.58 9.49 -5.17
C ARG A 280 18.52 10.65 -4.81
N GLU A 281 18.22 11.84 -5.31
CA GLU A 281 18.96 13.07 -5.09
C GLU A 281 18.61 13.71 -3.74
N LYS A 282 19.35 14.77 -3.37
CA LYS A 282 18.99 15.58 -2.19
C LYS A 282 17.83 16.51 -2.50
N THR A 283 16.96 16.71 -1.51
CA THR A 283 15.93 17.75 -1.51
C THR A 283 16.55 19.12 -1.20
N PRO A 284 15.80 20.23 -1.36
CA PRO A 284 16.30 21.56 -1.03
C PRO A 284 16.73 21.75 0.45
N ILE A 285 16.23 20.91 1.37
CA ILE A 285 16.68 20.89 2.78
C ILE A 285 17.92 20.00 3.01
N GLY A 286 18.52 19.48 1.94
CA GLY A 286 19.77 18.72 1.98
C GLY A 286 19.65 17.23 2.32
N LEU A 287 18.43 16.73 2.56
CA LEU A 287 18.15 15.33 2.88
C LEU A 287 17.65 14.54 1.66
N LYS A 288 18.03 13.27 1.55
CA LYS A 288 17.45 12.29 0.63
C LYS A 288 16.14 11.72 1.21
N PHE A 289 15.29 11.16 0.33
CA PHE A 289 14.09 10.42 0.74
C PHE A 289 14.40 9.38 1.82
N SER A 290 15.40 8.53 1.60
CA SER A 290 15.77 7.45 2.52
C SER A 290 16.28 7.92 3.88
N GLU A 291 16.81 9.15 3.96
CA GLU A 291 17.24 9.73 5.23
C GLU A 291 16.02 10.22 6.01
N MET A 292 15.07 10.88 5.34
CA MET A 292 13.80 11.30 5.96
C MET A 292 12.92 10.11 6.37
N GLU A 293 12.83 9.08 5.53
CA GLU A 293 12.05 7.87 5.84
C GLU A 293 12.53 7.21 7.15
N LYS A 294 13.84 7.13 7.36
CA LYS A 294 14.43 6.61 8.60
C LYS A 294 14.07 7.44 9.84
N LEU A 295 13.89 8.75 9.67
CA LEU A 295 13.51 9.64 10.78
C LEU A 295 12.05 9.45 11.18
N ILE A 296 11.14 9.29 10.21
CA ILE A 296 9.69 9.31 10.46
C ILE A 296 9.07 7.93 10.70
N SER A 297 9.75 6.84 10.35
CA SER A 297 9.19 5.48 10.43
C SER A 297 8.84 5.12 11.88
N GLY A 298 7.55 5.06 12.18
CA GLY A 298 7.02 4.79 13.52
C GLY A 298 7.27 5.91 14.54
N GLN A 299 7.65 7.11 14.11
CA GLN A 299 7.93 8.27 14.95
C GLN A 299 7.06 9.46 14.55
N GLN A 300 6.60 10.23 15.54
CA GLN A 300 5.90 11.49 15.30
C GLN A 300 6.96 12.60 15.25
N VAL A 301 7.27 13.09 14.04
CA VAL A 301 8.34 14.08 13.82
C VAL A 301 7.73 15.35 13.23
N GLU A 302 7.67 16.41 14.01
CA GLU A 302 7.19 17.71 13.51
C GLU A 302 8.09 18.21 12.38
N GLY A 303 7.46 18.66 11.30
CA GLY A 303 8.14 19.08 10.07
C GLY A 303 8.31 17.97 9.02
N PHE A 304 7.98 16.71 9.33
CA PHE A 304 8.05 15.62 8.35
C PHE A 304 6.86 14.67 8.49
N VAL A 305 6.23 14.32 7.36
CA VAL A 305 5.18 13.29 7.38
C VAL A 305 5.18 12.48 6.09
N GLY A 306 5.06 11.16 6.23
CA GLY A 306 4.84 10.25 5.13
C GLY A 306 3.37 10.25 4.68
N ALA A 307 3.16 10.20 3.39
CA ALA A 307 1.83 10.14 2.79
C ALA A 307 1.84 9.30 1.50
N SER A 308 0.66 9.03 0.97
CA SER A 308 0.50 8.45 -0.37
C SER A 308 0.32 9.53 -1.42
N PHE A 309 0.55 9.19 -2.69
CA PHE A 309 0.23 10.08 -3.82
C PHE A 309 -1.25 10.46 -3.85
N SER A 310 -2.14 9.53 -3.45
CA SER A 310 -3.58 9.77 -3.40
C SER A 310 -3.92 10.98 -2.50
N TYR A 311 -3.26 11.16 -1.36
CA TYR A 311 -3.50 12.29 -0.46
C TYR A 311 -3.32 13.67 -1.13
N LEU A 312 -2.49 13.78 -2.17
CA LEU A 312 -2.32 15.03 -2.92
C LEU A 312 -3.61 15.49 -3.64
N LYS A 313 -4.53 14.56 -3.93
CA LYS A 313 -5.84 14.87 -4.53
C LYS A 313 -6.90 15.27 -3.50
N SER A 314 -6.60 15.11 -2.21
CA SER A 314 -7.56 15.37 -1.14
C SER A 314 -7.92 16.86 -1.05
N PRO A 315 -9.22 17.21 -0.88
CA PRO A 315 -9.63 18.57 -0.53
C PRO A 315 -9.05 19.05 0.81
N LYS A 316 -8.66 18.12 1.69
CA LYS A 316 -8.05 18.40 3.00
C LYS A 316 -6.52 18.35 2.97
N PHE A 317 -5.90 18.28 1.79
CA PHE A 317 -4.45 18.28 1.67
C PHE A 317 -3.85 19.50 2.38
N LEU A 318 -3.13 19.24 3.48
CA LEU A 318 -2.53 20.24 4.37
C LEU A 318 -3.50 21.36 4.80
N ALA A 319 -4.78 21.03 5.02
CA ALA A 319 -5.83 22.01 5.32
C ALA A 319 -5.54 22.85 6.58
N ASP A 320 -4.82 22.29 7.56
CA ASP A 320 -4.45 23.01 8.79
C ASP A 320 -3.28 23.99 8.57
N GLU A 321 -2.61 23.92 7.41
CA GLU A 321 -1.33 24.58 7.12
C GLU A 321 -1.31 25.24 5.73
N GLY A 322 -2.46 25.74 5.28
CA GLY A 322 -2.58 26.55 4.06
C GLY A 322 -2.61 25.78 2.74
N GLY A 323 -2.60 24.44 2.80
CA GLY A 323 -2.78 23.59 1.63
C GLY A 323 -1.72 23.78 0.54
N TRP A 324 -2.16 23.66 -0.71
CA TRP A 324 -1.31 23.82 -1.88
C TRP A 324 -0.57 25.16 -1.97
N LYS A 325 -1.09 26.24 -1.36
CA LYS A 325 -0.45 27.56 -1.37
C LYS A 325 0.89 27.59 -0.63
N ARG A 326 1.13 26.58 0.22
CA ARG A 326 2.37 26.45 0.99
C ARG A 326 3.37 25.46 0.39
N ILE A 327 3.10 24.90 -0.79
CA ILE A 327 4.07 24.03 -1.47
C ILE A 327 5.00 24.88 -2.34
N TYR A 328 6.30 24.83 -2.08
CA TYR A 328 7.30 25.56 -2.89
C TYR A 328 8.14 24.64 -3.78
N TRP A 329 8.20 23.35 -3.47
CA TRP A 329 9.03 22.39 -4.19
C TRP A 329 8.40 21.00 -4.26
N MET A 330 8.59 20.33 -5.39
CA MET A 330 8.18 18.95 -5.61
C MET A 330 9.27 18.23 -6.40
N SER A 331 9.51 16.96 -6.10
CA SER A 331 10.30 16.11 -6.98
C SER A 331 9.60 15.93 -8.35
N PRO A 332 10.34 15.57 -9.42
CA PRO A 332 9.76 15.48 -10.77
C PRO A 332 8.55 14.56 -10.88
N ASN A 333 8.58 13.39 -10.23
CA ASN A 333 7.46 12.43 -10.27
C ASN A 333 6.22 12.98 -9.57
N VAL A 334 6.40 13.67 -8.44
CA VAL A 334 5.31 14.34 -7.72
C VAL A 334 4.69 15.42 -8.59
N LYS A 335 5.50 16.29 -9.20
CA LYS A 335 5.02 17.32 -10.10
C LYS A 335 4.23 16.73 -11.28
N ALA A 336 4.76 15.69 -11.92
CA ALA A 336 4.09 15.00 -13.03
C ALA A 336 2.78 14.31 -12.62
N TYR A 337 2.69 13.82 -11.38
CA TYR A 337 1.44 13.26 -10.83
C TYR A 337 0.38 14.35 -10.64
N VAL A 338 0.74 15.47 -10.03
CA VAL A 338 -0.18 16.60 -9.77
C VAL A 338 -0.70 17.21 -11.07
N GLU A 339 0.18 17.44 -12.05
CA GLU A 339 -0.21 18.01 -13.36
C GLU A 339 -1.18 17.11 -14.13
N ARG A 340 -1.05 15.78 -14.02
CA ARG A 340 -2.01 14.83 -14.61
C ARG A 340 -3.37 14.88 -13.91
N GLY A 341 -3.38 15.05 -12.59
CA GLY A 341 -4.59 15.22 -11.81
C GLY A 341 -5.38 16.47 -12.20
N LEU A 342 -4.68 17.61 -12.31
CA LEU A 342 -5.29 18.91 -12.67
C LEU A 342 -5.94 18.88 -14.07
N LYS A 343 -5.28 18.30 -15.07
CA LYS A 343 -5.83 18.17 -16.44
C LYS A 343 -7.09 17.30 -16.54
N THR A 344 -7.35 16.47 -15.54
CA THR A 344 -8.55 15.60 -15.49
C THR A 344 -9.73 16.31 -14.83
N ALA A 345 -9.50 17.35 -14.02
CA ALA A 345 -10.54 18.14 -13.37
C ALA A 345 -11.09 19.28 -14.25
N GLU A 346 -10.41 19.60 -15.36
CA GLU A 346 -10.82 20.62 -16.35
C GLU A 346 -11.61 20.04 -17.53
N LYS A 347 -11.90 18.73 -17.53
CA LYS A 347 -12.79 18.04 -18.48
C LYS A 347 -14.01 17.51 -17.75
#